data_AF-A0A822HQ09-F1
#
_entry.id   AF-A0A822HQ09-F1
#
_cell.length_a   1.000
_cell.length_b   1.000
_cell.length_c   1.000
_cell.angle_alpha   90.00
_cell.angle_beta   90.00
_cell.angle_gamma   90.00
#
_symmetry.space_group_name_H-M   'P 1'
#
loop_
_entity.id
_entity.type
_entity.pdbx_description
1 polymer ?
#
loop_
_entity_poly.entity_id
_entity_poly.type
_entity_poly.pdbx_seq_one_letter_code
_entity_poly.pdbx_strand_id
1 'polypeptide(L)'
;DNLREIEIAYSMLDQSNNTVDSSEHPIDVHYKKLKCGLEPVDHNSDEFKLIERYIINTHAKTHDQYSLKLRELFKTTREGEFDRFKKFQTLDNHQLLWHGSRTTNFAGILSQGLRIAPPEAPV
;
A
#
# COMPACT_ATOMS: atom_id res chain seq x y z
N ASP A 1 -9.24 14.50 -4.36
CA ASP A 1 -8.41 13.38 -3.86
C ASP A 1 -7.13 13.14 -4.65
N ASN A 2 -7.16 12.71 -5.92
CA ASN A 2 -5.94 12.36 -6.65
C ASN A 2 -4.86 13.45 -6.70
N LEU A 3 -5.23 14.73 -6.84
CA LEU A 3 -4.26 15.84 -6.84
C LEU A 3 -3.53 16.00 -5.50
N ARG A 4 -4.23 15.75 -4.39
CA ARG A 4 -3.66 15.80 -3.04
C ARG A 4 -2.68 14.64 -2.83
N GLU A 5 -2.99 13.45 -3.35
CA GLU A 5 -2.06 12.33 -3.30
C GLU A 5 -0.80 12.55 -4.15
N ILE A 6 -0.96 13.21 -5.31
CA ILE A 6 0.17 13.62 -6.15
C ILE A 6 1.05 14.64 -5.42
N GLU A 7 0.46 15.65 -4.77
CA GLU A 7 1.19 16.62 -3.96
C GLU A 7 2.00 15.94 -2.84
N ILE A 8 1.41 14.96 -2.16
CA ILE A 8 2.09 14.17 -1.14
C ILE A 8 3.27 13.41 -1.74
N ALA A 9 3.08 12.72 -2.87
CA ALA A 9 4.18 12.07 -3.57
C ALA A 9 5.30 13.05 -3.95
N TYR A 10 4.95 14.25 -4.43
CA TYR A 10 5.93 15.30 -4.75
C TYR A 10 6.68 15.80 -3.51
N SER A 11 6.00 16.03 -2.39
CA SER A 11 6.65 16.42 -1.13
C SER A 11 7.63 15.35 -0.62
N MET A 12 7.35 14.07 -0.88
CA MET A 12 8.28 12.97 -0.57
C MET A 12 9.47 12.94 -1.53
N LEU A 13 9.29 13.34 -2.78
CA LEU A 13 10.39 13.42 -3.74
C LEU A 13 11.30 14.64 -3.48
N ASP A 14 10.80 15.69 -2.84
CA ASP A 14 11.58 16.88 -2.55
C ASP A 14 12.86 16.54 -1.74
N GLN A 15 13.99 16.96 -2.31
CA GLN A 15 15.33 16.69 -1.81
C GLN A 15 15.86 17.84 -0.93
N SER A 16 15.08 18.92 -0.79
CA SER A 16 15.43 20.12 -0.02
C SER A 16 15.85 19.86 1.43
N ASN A 17 15.41 18.73 2.02
CA ASN A 17 15.72 18.32 3.39
C ASN A 17 16.77 17.20 3.51
N ASN A 18 17.39 16.76 2.43
CA ASN A 18 18.36 15.67 2.50
C ASN A 18 19.79 16.22 2.68
N THR A 19 20.37 15.99 3.85
CA THR A 19 21.82 15.80 3.99
C THR A 19 22.17 14.51 3.26
N VAL A 20 22.27 14.56 1.93
CA VAL A 20 22.63 13.38 1.13
C VAL A 20 24.05 13.00 1.52
N ASP A 21 24.19 11.97 2.34
CA ASP A 21 25.45 11.26 2.39
C ASP A 21 25.66 10.67 1.00
N SER A 22 26.74 11.07 0.34
CA SER A 22 27.04 10.76 -1.07
C SER A 22 27.15 9.25 -1.40
N SER A 23 26.99 8.40 -0.39
CA SER A 23 27.11 6.94 -0.44
C SER A 23 25.78 6.21 -0.68
N GLU A 24 24.62 6.84 -0.44
CA GLU A 24 23.32 6.15 -0.48
C GLU A 24 22.64 6.20 -1.86
N HIS A 25 22.07 5.08 -2.29
CA HIS A 25 21.38 4.99 -3.58
C HIS A 25 20.06 5.79 -3.54
N PRO A 26 19.72 6.58 -4.59
CA PRO A 26 18.52 7.43 -4.59
C PRO A 26 17.21 6.67 -4.35
N ILE A 27 17.09 5.44 -4.84
CA ILE A 27 15.89 4.61 -4.60
C ILE A 27 15.73 4.28 -3.11
N ASP A 28 16.83 4.01 -2.40
CA ASP A 28 16.80 3.67 -0.98
C ASP A 28 16.37 4.88 -0.15
N VAL A 29 16.83 6.09 -0.53
CA VAL A 29 16.37 7.35 0.07
C VAL A 29 14.85 7.51 -0.08
N HIS A 30 14.30 7.24 -1.26
CA HIS A 30 12.85 7.32 -1.48
C HIS A 30 12.09 6.22 -0.74
N TYR A 31 12.62 5.00 -0.72
CA TYR A 31 12.03 3.88 0.00
C TYR A 31 11.96 4.15 1.51
N LYS A 32 13.03 4.69 2.12
CA LYS A 32 13.04 5.11 3.53
C LYS A 32 11.94 6.13 3.84
N LYS A 33 11.66 7.06 2.92
CA LYS A 33 10.58 8.05 3.08
C LYS A 33 9.18 7.42 3.09
N LEU A 34 9.00 6.22 2.53
CA LEU A 34 7.75 5.48 2.62
C LEU A 34 7.47 4.96 4.02
N LYS A 35 8.47 4.82 4.89
CA LYS A 35 8.28 4.31 6.27
C LYS A 35 7.45 3.02 6.33
N CYS A 36 7.69 2.15 5.35
CA CYS A 36 6.95 0.91 5.17
C CYS A 36 7.89 -0.16 4.64
N GLY A 37 7.98 -1.27 5.37
CA GLY A 37 8.69 -2.48 4.91
C GLY A 37 7.88 -3.16 3.81
N LEU A 38 8.51 -3.38 2.66
CA LEU A 38 7.98 -4.15 1.53
C LEU A 38 8.86 -5.39 1.35
N GLU A 39 8.32 -6.56 1.68
CA GLU A 39 9.03 -7.83 1.55
C GLU A 39 8.41 -8.63 0.39
N PRO A 40 9.19 -9.03 -0.63
CA PRO A 40 8.68 -9.85 -1.71
C PRO A 40 8.29 -11.23 -1.17
N VAL A 41 7.11 -11.71 -1.55
CA VAL A 41 6.62 -13.04 -1.20
C VAL A 41 6.96 -14.01 -2.33
N ASP A 42 7.58 -15.14 -1.99
CA ASP A 42 7.94 -16.18 -2.96
C ASP A 42 6.69 -16.72 -3.69
N HIS A 43 6.73 -16.74 -5.01
CA HIS A 43 5.71 -17.29 -5.89
C HIS A 43 5.33 -18.74 -5.56
N ASN A 44 6.26 -19.52 -5.00
CA ASN A 44 6.00 -20.92 -4.62
C ASN A 44 5.38 -21.09 -3.24
N SER A 45 5.29 -20.01 -2.45
CA SER A 45 4.74 -20.04 -1.10
C SER A 45 3.23 -20.29 -1.08
N ASP A 46 2.74 -20.82 0.03
CA ASP A 46 1.30 -21.03 0.24
C ASP A 46 0.54 -19.71 0.36
N GLU A 47 1.20 -18.66 0.89
CA GLU A 47 0.64 -17.30 0.96
C GLU A 47 0.38 -16.74 -0.45
N PHE A 48 1.34 -16.87 -1.37
CA PHE A 48 1.15 -16.43 -2.76
C PHE A 48 0.00 -17.17 -3.43
N LYS A 49 -0.06 -18.50 -3.31
CA LYS A 49 -1.14 -19.34 -3.87
C LYS A 49 -2.49 -19.03 -3.24
N LEU A 50 -2.53 -18.68 -1.95
CA LEU A 50 -3.76 -18.28 -1.25
C LEU A 50 -4.31 -16.98 -1.85
N ILE A 51 -3.46 -15.96 -2.01
CA ILE A 51 -3.84 -14.67 -2.57
C ILE A 51 -4.23 -14.82 -4.05
N GLU A 52 -3.50 -15.60 -4.84
CA GLU A 52 -3.84 -15.89 -6.24
C GLU A 52 -5.24 -16.50 -6.34
N ARG A 53 -5.53 -17.51 -5.52
CA ARG A 53 -6.86 -18.13 -5.46
C ARG A 53 -7.93 -17.15 -5.00
N TYR A 54 -7.61 -16.27 -4.05
CA TYR A 54 -8.56 -15.27 -3.57
C TYR A 54 -8.93 -14.28 -4.68
N ILE A 55 -7.95 -13.86 -5.51
CA ILE A 55 -8.19 -13.01 -6.69
C ILE A 55 -9.13 -13.69 -7.69
N ILE A 56 -8.84 -14.95 -8.05
CA ILE A 56 -9.62 -15.71 -9.04
C ILE A 56 -11.05 -15.94 -8.54
N ASN A 57 -11.20 -16.37 -7.29
CA ASN A 57 -12.51 -16.71 -6.72
C ASN A 57 -13.42 -15.50 -6.50
N THR A 58 -12.85 -14.30 -6.35
CA THR A 58 -13.61 -13.06 -6.09
C THR A 58 -13.76 -12.17 -7.31
N HIS A 59 -13.35 -12.63 -8.50
CA HIS A 59 -13.57 -11.90 -9.74
C HIS A 59 -15.06 -11.90 -10.10
N ALA A 60 -15.67 -10.71 -10.12
CA ALA A 60 -17.10 -10.56 -10.37
C ALA A 60 -17.45 -10.88 -11.82
N LYS A 61 -18.50 -11.68 -12.03
CA LYS A 61 -18.97 -12.09 -13.38
C LYS A 61 -19.37 -10.91 -14.27
N THR A 62 -19.74 -9.77 -13.69
CA THR A 62 -20.13 -8.55 -14.40
C THR A 62 -18.94 -7.68 -14.82
N HIS A 63 -17.72 -7.99 -14.39
CA HIS A 63 -16.49 -7.25 -14.70
C HIS A 63 -15.58 -8.06 -15.65
N ASP A 64 -16.17 -8.63 -16.71
CA ASP A 64 -15.52 -9.54 -17.67
C ASP A 64 -14.69 -8.85 -18.76
N GLN A 65 -14.66 -7.52 -18.77
CA GLN A 65 -13.88 -6.71 -19.71
C GLN A 65 -12.36 -6.90 -19.54
N TYR A 66 -11.91 -7.45 -18.42
CA TYR A 66 -10.50 -7.71 -18.14
C TYR A 66 -10.32 -8.96 -17.28
N SER A 67 -9.15 -9.60 -17.41
CA SER A 67 -8.70 -10.66 -16.51
C SER A 67 -7.55 -10.15 -15.64
N LEU A 68 -7.48 -10.60 -14.39
CA LEU A 68 -6.37 -10.28 -13.49
C LEU A 68 -5.34 -11.40 -13.48
N LYS A 69 -4.06 -11.04 -13.52
CA LYS A 69 -2.93 -11.95 -13.31
C LYS A 69 -2.06 -11.41 -12.18
N LEU A 70 -1.89 -12.19 -11.12
CA LEU A 70 -0.95 -11.86 -10.05
C LEU A 70 0.49 -11.96 -10.59
N ARG A 71 1.23 -10.85 -10.54
CA ARG A 71 2.63 -10.80 -10.99
C ARG A 71 3.59 -10.88 -9.81
N GLU A 72 3.41 -9.98 -8.86
CA GLU A 72 4.21 -9.86 -7.65
C GLU A 72 3.29 -9.71 -6.46
N LEU A 73 3.76 -10.22 -5.31
CA LEU A 73 3.09 -10.05 -4.03
C LEU A 73 4.12 -9.52 -3.04
N PHE A 74 3.75 -8.45 -2.34
CA PHE A 74 4.59 -7.84 -1.32
C PHE A 74 3.84 -7.86 0.01
N LYS A 75 4.52 -8.34 1.05
CA LYS A 75 4.06 -8.20 2.42
C LYS A 75 4.46 -6.81 2.92
N THR A 76 3.47 -6.06 3.36
CA THR A 76 3.65 -4.66 3.79
C THR A 76 3.63 -4.56 5.31
N THR A 77 4.62 -3.90 5.90
CA THR A 77 4.65 -3.57 7.33
C THR A 77 4.86 -2.07 7.51
N ARG A 78 3.81 -1.34 7.85
CA ARG A 78 3.86 0.12 8.04
C ARG A 78 4.32 0.50 9.45
N GLU A 79 5.12 1.55 9.54
CA GLU A 79 5.64 2.05 10.82
C GLU A 79 4.49 2.43 11.80
N GLY A 80 4.53 1.83 12.99
CA GLY A 80 3.55 2.03 14.06
C GLY A 80 2.13 1.53 13.78
N GLU A 81 1.87 0.89 12.63
CA GLU A 81 0.51 0.43 12.29
C GLU A 81 0.05 -0.72 13.16
N PHE A 82 0.93 -1.67 13.45
CA PHE A 82 0.65 -2.78 14.35
C PHE A 82 0.25 -2.30 15.75
N ASP A 83 0.96 -1.30 16.29
CA ASP A 83 0.65 -0.72 17.61
C ASP A 83 -0.71 -0.03 17.61
N ARG A 84 -1.03 0.73 16.55
CA ARG A 84 -2.36 1.35 16.39
C ARG A 84 -3.47 0.31 16.24
N PHE A 85 -3.17 -0.83 15.61
CA PHE A 85 -4.11 -1.93 15.42
C PHE A 85 -4.31 -2.78 16.69
N LYS A 86 -3.33 -2.81 17.62
CA LYS A 86 -3.36 -3.65 18.83
C LYS A 86 -4.64 -3.52 19.65
N LYS A 87 -5.21 -2.30 19.77
CA LYS A 87 -6.49 -2.06 20.48
C LYS A 87 -7.71 -2.72 19.83
N PHE A 88 -7.61 -3.13 18.57
CA PHE A 88 -8.67 -3.79 17.81
C PHE A 88 -8.46 -5.29 17.67
N GLN A 89 -7.33 -5.83 18.14
CA GLN A 89 -7.04 -7.29 18.09
C GLN A 89 -8.04 -8.11 18.90
N THR A 90 -8.66 -7.52 19.91
CA THR A 90 -9.68 -8.20 20.74
C THR A 90 -11.08 -8.17 20.12
N LEU A 91 -11.28 -7.42 19.02
CA LEU A 91 -12.53 -7.47 18.27
C LEU A 91 -12.58 -8.76 17.46
N ASP A 92 -13.77 -9.29 17.27
CA ASP A 92 -14.02 -10.47 16.46
C ASP A 92 -14.16 -10.14 14.97
N ASN A 93 -14.34 -11.17 14.14
CA ASN A 93 -14.63 -11.06 12.72
C ASN A 93 -13.58 -10.26 11.91
N HIS A 94 -12.29 -10.50 12.15
CA HIS A 94 -11.24 -9.98 11.28
C HIS A 94 -11.28 -10.68 9.92
N GLN A 95 -11.32 -9.87 8.86
CA GLN A 95 -11.34 -10.34 7.48
C GLN A 95 -10.25 -9.65 6.67
N LEU A 96 -9.61 -10.41 5.79
CA LEU A 96 -8.75 -9.87 4.74
C LEU A 96 -9.64 -9.40 3.58
N LEU A 97 -9.56 -8.12 3.23
CA LEU A 97 -10.41 -7.50 2.20
C LEU A 97 -9.59 -6.76 1.15
N TRP A 98 -10.16 -6.59 -0.04
CA TRP A 98 -9.54 -5.84 -1.13
C TRP A 98 -9.72 -4.33 -0.97
N HIS A 99 -8.65 -3.57 -1.24
CA HIS A 99 -8.71 -2.12 -1.43
C HIS A 99 -7.93 -1.75 -2.69
N GLY A 100 -8.65 -1.33 -3.74
CA GLY A 100 -8.07 -0.84 -4.99
C GLY A 100 -7.93 0.69 -4.97
N SER A 101 -6.79 1.20 -5.41
CA SER A 101 -6.55 2.64 -5.59
C SER A 101 -5.74 2.90 -6.84
N ARG A 102 -5.65 4.16 -7.29
CA ARG A 102 -4.79 4.52 -8.42
C ARG A 102 -3.32 4.43 -7.98
N THR A 103 -2.43 4.02 -8.89
CA THR A 103 -0.99 3.88 -8.61
C THR A 103 -0.37 5.14 -8.00
N THR A 104 -0.80 6.32 -8.44
CA THR A 104 -0.34 7.62 -7.90
C THR A 104 -0.59 7.78 -6.40
N ASN A 105 -1.58 7.08 -5.86
CA ASN A 105 -2.00 7.20 -4.47
C ASN A 105 -1.21 6.26 -3.55
N PHE A 106 -0.53 5.24 -4.10
CA PHE A 106 0.17 4.25 -3.28
C PHE A 106 1.33 4.83 -2.49
N ALA A 107 2.01 5.88 -2.97
CA ALA A 107 3.04 6.56 -2.18
C ALA A 107 2.45 7.16 -0.88
N GLY A 108 1.29 7.81 -0.96
CA GLY A 108 0.57 8.34 0.20
C GLY A 108 0.02 7.22 1.10
N ILE A 109 -0.56 6.17 0.51
CA ILE A 109 -1.12 5.03 1.28
C ILE A 109 -0.01 4.27 2.01
N LEU A 110 1.12 3.98 1.36
CA LEU A 110 2.23 3.24 1.97
C LEU A 110 2.95 4.03 3.05
N SER A 111 2.90 5.36 3.02
CA SER A 111 3.53 6.22 4.03
C SER A 111 2.59 6.64 5.16
N GLN A 112 1.35 7.04 4.84
CA GLN A 112 0.40 7.61 5.80
C GLN A 112 -0.76 6.67 6.15
N GLY A 113 -0.97 5.62 5.35
CA GLY A 113 -2.03 4.63 5.55
C GLY A 113 -3.30 5.02 4.81
N LEU A 114 -4.32 4.18 4.93
CA LEU A 114 -5.65 4.51 4.41
C LEU A 114 -6.26 5.64 5.23
N ARG A 115 -6.60 6.74 4.56
CA ARG A 115 -7.18 7.94 5.18
C ARG A 115 -8.65 8.04 4.86
N ILE A 116 -9.42 8.55 5.81
CA ILE A 116 -10.81 8.90 5.62
C ILE A 116 -10.87 10.17 4.76
N ALA A 117 -11.87 10.26 3.89
CA ALA A 117 -12.12 11.47 3.13
C ALA A 117 -12.26 12.67 4.10
N PRO A 118 -11.71 13.84 3.74
CA PRO A 118 -11.81 15.02 4.59
C PRO A 118 -13.28 15.47 4.70
N PRO A 119 -13.68 16.11 5.81
CA PRO A 119 -15.07 16.50 6.05
C PRO A 119 -15.61 17.50 5.02
N GLU A 120 -14.73 18.20 4.30
CA GLU A 120 -15.09 19.14 3.23
C GLU A 120 -15.38 18.45 1.88
N ALA A 121 -15.13 17.14 1.74
CA ALA A 121 -15.44 16.40 0.52
C ALA A 121 -16.96 16.26 0.33
N PRO A 122 -17.48 16.39 -0.90
CA PRO A 122 -18.89 16.19 -1.17
C PRO A 122 -19.32 14.75 -0.83
N VAL A 123 -20.45 14.63 -0.14
CA VAL A 123 -21.13 13.37 0.19
C VAL A 123 -21.93 12.84 -0.99
#